data_AF-A0A256YTZ8-F1
#
_entry.id   AF-A0A256YTZ8-F1
#
_cell.length_a   1.000
_cell.length_b   1.000
_cell.length_c   1.000
_cell.angle_alpha   90.00
_cell.angle_beta   90.00
_cell.angle_gamma   90.00
#
_symmetry.space_group_name_H-M   'P 1'
#
loop_
_entity.id
_entity.type
_entity.pdbx_description
1 polymer ?
#
loop_
_entity_poly.entity_id
_entity_poly.type
_entity_poly.pdbx_seq_one_letter_code
_entity_poly.pdbx_strand_id
1 'polypeptide(L)'
;MSKRVDPKVKYPKGKIEEPGRTVQLLEEYENLYGDLSAGSGYNALARDLDFAKPFLERFNRKLLYGTDLIDFFDPRYVHIRLLEGFKLDREAYENIYHRNLERLIRH
;
A
#
# COMPACT_ATOMS: atom_id res chain seq x y z
N MET A 1 6.82 -0.78 6.45
CA MET A 1 5.61 -1.29 7.15
C MET A 1 5.89 -1.91 8.52
N SER A 2 6.92 -2.74 8.73
CA SER A 2 7.20 -3.33 10.04
C SER A 2 8.49 -2.80 10.66
N LYS A 3 8.55 -2.72 11.98
CA LYS A 3 9.76 -2.33 12.74
C LYS A 3 10.78 -3.46 12.85
N ARG A 4 10.31 -4.72 12.95
CA ARG A 4 11.15 -5.91 13.13
C ARG A 4 11.23 -6.68 11.82
N VAL A 5 12.36 -6.59 11.14
CA VAL A 5 12.63 -7.29 9.88
C VAL A 5 14.06 -7.81 9.89
N ASP A 6 14.28 -8.99 9.31
CA ASP A 6 15.65 -9.46 9.04
C ASP A 6 16.25 -8.56 7.95
N PRO A 7 17.36 -7.84 8.21
CA PRO A 7 17.97 -6.94 7.24
C PRO A 7 18.47 -7.65 5.97
N LYS A 8 18.62 -8.99 5.98
CA LYS A 8 19.01 -9.78 4.81
C LYS A 8 17.84 -10.08 3.88
N VAL A 9 16.60 -9.89 4.34
CA VAL A 9 15.38 -10.21 3.58
C VAL A 9 14.82 -8.95 2.94
N LYS A 10 14.88 -8.86 1.61
CA LYS A 10 14.33 -7.71 0.85
C LYS A 10 12.83 -7.53 1.05
N TYR A 11 12.08 -8.64 1.06
CA TYR A 11 10.62 -8.65 1.23
C TYR A 11 10.25 -9.59 2.37
N PRO A 12 10.08 -9.04 3.60
CA PRO A 12 9.71 -9.82 4.76
C PRO A 12 8.40 -10.56 4.54
N LYS A 13 8.28 -11.77 5.12
CA LYS A 13 7.07 -12.59 5.11
C LYS A 13 6.42 -12.61 6.49
N GLY A 14 5.19 -13.09 6.57
CA GLY A 14 4.45 -13.21 7.82
C GLY A 14 3.92 -11.89 8.37
N LYS A 15 3.31 -11.98 9.56
CA LYS A 15 2.58 -10.88 10.21
C LYS A 15 3.50 -9.72 10.61
N ILE A 16 2.91 -8.52 10.65
CA ILE A 16 3.51 -7.31 11.18
C ILE A 16 3.24 -7.28 12.69
N GLU A 17 4.24 -7.62 13.49
CA GLU A 17 4.12 -7.57 14.96
C GLU A 17 4.04 -6.13 15.48
N GLU A 18 4.84 -5.23 14.90
CA GLU A 18 4.92 -3.83 15.30
C GLU A 18 5.04 -2.92 14.06
N PRO A 19 4.24 -1.84 13.97
CA PRO A 19 4.33 -0.85 12.89
C PRO A 19 5.74 -0.26 12.78
N GLY A 20 6.24 -0.19 11.55
CA GLY A 20 7.53 0.43 11.23
C GLY A 20 7.42 1.92 10.96
N ARG A 21 8.56 2.54 10.65
CA ARG A 21 8.70 3.99 10.42
C ARG A 21 7.77 4.53 9.33
N THR A 22 7.42 3.72 8.31
CA THR A 22 6.44 4.10 7.27
C THR A 22 5.12 4.63 7.85
N VAL A 23 4.59 3.99 8.89
CA VAL A 23 3.33 4.41 9.51
C VAL A 23 3.50 5.77 10.19
N GLN A 24 4.57 5.95 10.96
CA GLN A 24 4.89 7.22 11.64
C GLN A 24 5.07 8.36 10.62
N LEU A 25 5.78 8.11 9.52
CA LEU A 25 6.02 9.13 8.50
C LEU A 25 4.72 9.54 7.79
N LEU A 26 3.84 8.58 7.48
CA LEU A 26 2.54 8.88 6.87
C LEU A 26 1.58 9.60 7.83
N GLU A 27 1.76 9.45 9.15
CA GLU A 27 1.03 10.23 10.16
C GLU A 27 1.56 11.67 10.23
N GLU A 28 2.89 11.82 10.30
CA GLU A 28 3.56 13.09 10.60
C GLU A 28 3.56 14.07 9.42
N TYR A 29 3.77 13.58 8.19
CA TYR A 29 3.94 14.45 7.03
C TYR A 29 2.69 14.49 6.16
N GLU A 30 2.04 15.66 6.09
CA GLU A 30 0.82 15.85 5.28
C GLU A 30 1.04 15.65 3.79
N ASN A 31 2.23 15.98 3.29
CA ASN A 31 2.61 15.91 1.88
C ASN A 31 3.36 14.63 1.49
N LEU A 32 3.40 13.62 2.37
CA LEU A 32 4.00 12.32 2.06
C LEU A 32 2.96 11.34 1.52
N TYR A 33 3.31 10.66 0.43
CA TYR A 33 2.49 9.64 -0.20
C TYR A 33 3.23 8.31 -0.28
N GLY A 34 2.50 7.20 -0.20
CA GLY A 34 2.99 5.86 -0.47
C GLY A 34 2.50 5.36 -1.83
N ASP A 35 3.39 4.79 -2.63
CA ASP A 35 3.02 4.12 -3.87
C ASP A 35 2.72 2.62 -3.61
N LEU A 36 1.61 2.15 -4.14
CA LEU A 36 1.20 0.75 -4.10
C LEU A 36 1.47 0.14 -5.47
N SER A 37 2.76 -0.04 -5.77
CA SER A 37 3.24 -0.59 -7.04
C SER A 37 4.28 -1.71 -6.84
N ALA A 38 4.56 -2.44 -7.92
CA ALA A 38 5.56 -3.50 -7.98
C ALA A 38 5.34 -4.66 -6.99
N GLY A 39 6.21 -5.66 -7.02
CA GLY A 39 6.17 -6.77 -6.05
C GLY A 39 6.30 -6.30 -4.59
N SER A 40 6.94 -5.15 -4.36
CA SER A 40 7.09 -4.53 -3.04
C SER A 40 5.77 -4.04 -2.44
N GLY A 41 4.98 -3.29 -3.22
CA GLY A 41 3.68 -2.78 -2.79
C GLY A 41 2.70 -3.91 -2.54
N TYR A 42 2.67 -4.89 -3.44
CA TYR A 42 1.87 -6.10 -3.26
C TYR A 42 2.26 -6.83 -1.97
N ASN A 43 3.54 -7.14 -1.77
CA ASN A 43 3.99 -7.88 -0.58
C ASN A 43 3.74 -7.11 0.72
N ALA A 44 3.87 -5.78 0.69
CA ALA A 44 3.61 -4.93 1.87
C ALA A 44 2.19 -5.10 2.41
N LEU A 45 1.21 -5.37 1.53
CA LEU A 45 -0.19 -5.62 1.88
C LEU A 45 -0.51 -7.11 2.06
N ALA A 46 -0.12 -7.95 1.09
CA ALA A 46 -0.53 -9.35 1.03
C ALA A 46 0.04 -10.24 2.13
N ARG A 47 1.18 -9.84 2.73
CA ARG A 47 1.83 -10.63 3.78
C ARG A 47 1.06 -10.64 5.11
N ASP A 48 0.22 -9.64 5.33
CA ASP A 48 -0.59 -9.49 6.55
C ASP A 48 -1.86 -8.69 6.26
N LEU A 49 -2.95 -9.41 5.94
CA LEU A 49 -4.23 -8.80 5.58
C LEU A 49 -4.90 -8.09 6.77
N ASP A 50 -4.70 -8.59 7.99
CA ASP A 50 -5.28 -8.03 9.22
C ASP A 50 -4.68 -6.65 9.50
N PHE A 51 -3.39 -6.47 9.18
CA PHE A 51 -2.72 -5.17 9.27
C PHE A 51 -3.03 -4.27 8.06
N ALA A 52 -3.06 -4.85 6.86
CA ALA A 52 -3.18 -4.09 5.62
C ALA A 52 -4.53 -3.36 5.51
N LYS A 53 -5.64 -3.99 5.91
CA LYS A 53 -6.96 -3.35 5.84
C LYS A 53 -7.04 -2.03 6.64
N PRO A 54 -6.78 -2.00 7.96
CA PRO A 54 -6.84 -0.75 8.72
C PRO A 54 -5.77 0.26 8.27
N PHE A 55 -4.63 -0.20 7.75
CA PHE A 55 -3.65 0.70 7.12
C PHE A 55 -4.23 1.41 5.89
N LEU A 56 -4.87 0.66 4.99
CA LEU A 56 -5.51 1.21 3.79
C LEU A 56 -6.64 2.16 4.16
N GLU A 57 -7.53 1.77 5.09
CA GLU A 57 -8.63 2.61 5.58
C GLU A 57 -8.09 3.93 6.16
N ARG A 58 -7.05 3.86 7.00
CA ARG A 58 -6.47 5.03 7.66
C ARG A 58 -5.73 5.97 6.70
N PHE A 59 -4.97 5.42 5.76
CA PHE A 59 -4.06 6.20 4.91
C PHE A 59 -4.54 6.35 3.46
N ASN A 60 -5.79 6.01 3.14
CA ASN A 60 -6.31 6.05 1.77
C ASN A 60 -6.10 7.40 1.04
N ARG A 61 -6.05 8.54 1.75
CA ARG A 61 -5.81 9.88 1.20
C ARG A 61 -4.34 10.20 0.91
N LYS A 62 -3.44 9.26 1.21
CA LYS A 62 -1.98 9.35 1.06
C LYS A 62 -1.39 8.16 0.31
N LEU A 63 -2.22 7.39 -0.39
CA LEU A 63 -1.78 6.20 -1.13
C LEU A 63 -2.11 6.35 -2.62
N LEU A 64 -1.20 5.86 -3.47
CA LEU A 64 -1.31 5.95 -4.92
C LEU A 64 -1.27 4.55 -5.52
N TYR A 65 -2.19 4.25 -6.42
CA TYR A 65 -2.19 2.99 -7.15
C TYR A 65 -1.24 3.03 -8.36
N GLY A 66 -0.48 1.96 -8.57
CA GLY A 66 0.30 1.74 -9.79
C GLY A 66 0.56 0.25 -10.02
N THR A 67 0.55 -0.22 -11.26
CA THR A 67 0.76 -1.66 -11.53
C THR A 67 2.24 -2.02 -11.62
N ASP A 68 3.10 -1.08 -12.02
CA ASP A 68 4.49 -1.36 -12.44
C ASP A 68 4.58 -2.48 -13.50
N LEU A 69 3.49 -2.71 -14.24
CA LEU A 69 3.30 -3.85 -15.16
C LEU A 69 3.62 -5.21 -14.52
N ILE A 70 3.60 -5.32 -13.19
CA ILE A 70 4.05 -6.53 -12.50
C ILE A 70 3.15 -7.73 -12.81
N ASP A 71 1.87 -7.48 -13.09
CA ASP A 71 0.90 -8.48 -13.51
C ASP A 71 1.20 -9.07 -14.89
N PHE A 72 1.82 -8.29 -15.78
CA PHE A 72 2.33 -8.77 -17.06
C PHE A 72 3.51 -9.73 -16.88
N PHE A 73 4.46 -9.39 -15.99
CA PHE A 73 5.65 -10.20 -15.74
C PHE A 73 5.42 -11.38 -14.79
N ASP A 74 4.47 -11.23 -13.88
CA ASP A 74 4.07 -12.24 -12.90
C ASP A 74 2.57 -12.10 -12.57
N PRO A 75 1.70 -12.83 -13.30
CA PRO A 75 0.24 -12.75 -13.15
C PRO A 75 -0.30 -13.12 -11.77
N ARG A 76 0.55 -13.56 -10.83
CA ARG A 76 0.17 -13.80 -9.43
C ARG A 76 0.02 -12.49 -8.65
N TYR A 77 0.69 -11.41 -9.07
CA TYR A 77 0.70 -10.12 -8.38
C TYR A 77 -0.31 -9.13 -8.96
N VAL A 78 -1.59 -9.46 -8.87
CA VAL A 78 -2.66 -8.58 -9.37
C VAL A 78 -3.07 -7.59 -8.27
N HIS A 79 -2.50 -6.38 -8.29
CA HIS A 79 -2.73 -5.34 -7.27
C HIS A 79 -4.20 -4.99 -7.11
N ILE A 80 -4.93 -4.78 -8.21
CA ILE A 80 -6.34 -4.38 -8.14
C ILE A 80 -7.20 -5.45 -7.45
N ARG A 81 -6.94 -6.74 -7.73
CA ARG A 81 -7.67 -7.85 -7.08
C ARG A 81 -7.37 -7.93 -5.60
N LEU A 82 -6.11 -7.70 -5.20
CA LEU A 82 -5.74 -7.65 -3.79
C LEU A 82 -6.47 -6.49 -3.09
N LEU A 83 -6.48 -5.31 -3.70
CA LEU A 83 -7.13 -4.12 -3.14
C LEU A 83 -8.64 -4.31 -3.01
N GLU A 84 -9.31 -4.79 -4.05
CA GLU A 84 -10.76 -5.09 -4.04
C GLU A 84 -11.13 -6.12 -2.96
N GLY A 85 -10.24 -7.06 -2.66
CA GLY A 85 -10.42 -8.07 -1.62
C GLY A 85 -10.58 -7.49 -0.21
N PHE A 86 -10.04 -6.29 0.07
CA PHE A 86 -10.17 -5.64 1.38
C PHE A 86 -11.57 -5.08 1.66
N LYS A 87 -12.39 -4.89 0.60
CA LYS A 87 -13.74 -4.33 0.70
C LYS A 87 -13.76 -3.01 1.47
N LEU A 88 -12.89 -2.09 1.05
CA LEU A 88 -12.85 -0.72 1.56
C LEU A 88 -14.13 0.03 1.18
N ASP A 89 -14.36 1.18 1.81
CA ASP A 89 -15.39 2.10 1.35
C ASP A 89 -15.06 2.66 -0.04
N ARG A 90 -16.09 3.17 -0.71
CA ARG A 90 -15.95 3.72 -2.06
C ARG A 90 -14.98 4.90 -2.09
N GLU A 91 -15.00 5.75 -1.07
CA GLU A 91 -14.15 6.93 -1.02
C GLU A 91 -12.66 6.55 -0.94
N ALA A 92 -12.30 5.55 -0.15
CA ALA A 92 -10.94 5.05 -0.04
C ALA A 92 -10.44 4.51 -1.38
N TYR A 93 -11.26 3.75 -2.12
CA TYR A 93 -10.90 3.31 -3.46
C TYR A 93 -10.70 4.49 -4.43
N GLU A 94 -11.61 5.47 -4.44
CA GLU A 94 -11.48 6.65 -5.31
C GLU A 94 -10.22 7.47 -4.97
N ASN A 95 -9.90 7.59 -3.68
CA ASN A 95 -8.68 8.25 -3.22
C ASN A 95 -7.42 7.52 -3.70
N ILE A 96 -7.34 6.20 -3.48
CA ILE A 96 -6.19 5.37 -3.85
C ILE A 96 -6.02 5.29 -5.37
N TYR A 97 -7.11 5.08 -6.11
CA TYR A 97 -7.06 4.81 -7.55
C TYR A 97 -6.81 6.04 -8.41
N HIS A 98 -7.30 7.22 -8.02
CA HIS A 98 -7.11 8.39 -8.88
C HIS A 98 -7.13 9.74 -8.17
N ARG A 99 -8.00 10.01 -7.18
CA ARG A 99 -8.17 11.38 -6.65
C ARG A 99 -6.90 11.95 -6.04
N ASN A 100 -6.10 11.14 -5.35
CA ASN A 100 -4.83 11.59 -4.78
C ASN A 100 -3.87 12.03 -5.89
N LEU A 101 -3.71 11.19 -6.92
CA LEU A 101 -2.85 11.51 -8.06
C LEU A 101 -3.34 12.73 -8.82
N GLU A 102 -4.64 12.82 -9.10
CA GLU A 102 -5.25 13.97 -9.77
C GLU A 102 -4.98 15.28 -9.04
N ARG A 103 -5.05 15.30 -7.71
CA ARG A 103 -4.73 16.50 -6.91
C ARG A 103 -3.26 16.89 -7.01
N LEU A 104 -2.36 15.92 -7.15
CA LEU A 104 -0.92 16.16 -7.22
C LEU A 104 -0.48 16.71 -8.60
N ILE A 105 -1.16 16.31 -9.68
CA ILE A 105 -0.75 16.65 -11.05
C ILE A 105 -1.56 17.79 -11.69
N ARG A 106 -2.65 18.23 -11.05
CA ARG A 106 -3.43 19.37 -11.52
C ARG A 106 -2.76 20.67 -11.05
N HIS A 107 -2.37 21.51 -12.01
CA HIS A 107 -1.89 22.87 -11.81
C HIS A 107 -2.99 23.87 -12.21
#